data_AF-A0A6C0DSI5-F1
#
_entry.id   AF-A0A6C0DSI5-F1
#
_cell.length_a   1.000
_cell.length_b   1.000
_cell.length_c   1.000
_cell.angle_alpha   90.00
_cell.angle_beta   90.00
_cell.angle_gamma   90.00
#
_symmetry.space_group_name_H-M   'P 1'
#
loop_
_entity.id
_entity.type
_entity.pdbx_description
1 polymer ?
#
loop_
_entity_poly.entity_id
_entity_poly.type
_entity_poly.pdbx_seq_one_letter_code
_entity_poly.pdbx_strand_id
1 'polypeptide(L)'
;MSSTINISSQNIAGDCNLKCAYSYDYHNSSITANNGGFSINLTYDKANISPVIYNTNKYEVAYIIICCPSIHLFNGNQTNAEIIIQHRPVVSGPPLWVGIPIIASGDSTSASTLLSQIITAVSSNAPATGESTNLNISNFNLNNFIPAKKPLYSYTQGPINWIVFGKENAIGLSQDSLNTLAKVIKPLPGVQAPAGPLVFYNASGATKGLAGGDQIYIDCQPVTTSDEQIDVTTSKSSTSFDLNNPTTILILQILISCILFFLLLFGIHYGLKYISNVNIALPKMGKTS
;
A
#
# COMPACT_ATOMS: atom_id res chain seq x y z
N MET A 1 -9.85 27.16 -13.44
CA MET A 1 -9.19 26.98 -12.14
C MET A 1 -8.87 25.50 -12.01
N SER A 2 -7.60 25.12 -11.87
CA SER A 2 -7.22 23.71 -11.71
C SER A 2 -7.53 23.28 -10.28
N SER A 3 -8.45 22.33 -10.11
CA SER A 3 -8.78 21.76 -8.80
C SER A 3 -7.64 20.86 -8.34
N THR A 4 -7.18 20.93 -7.10
CA THR A 4 -6.24 19.94 -6.54
C THR A 4 -6.92 18.57 -6.39
N ILE A 5 -6.19 17.46 -6.57
CA ILE A 5 -6.78 16.11 -6.37
C ILE A 5 -7.20 15.92 -4.91
N ASN A 6 -8.46 15.51 -4.72
CA ASN A 6 -9.05 15.27 -3.41
C ASN A 6 -9.21 13.77 -3.13
N ILE A 7 -8.49 13.29 -2.12
CA ILE A 7 -8.56 11.95 -1.57
C ILE A 7 -9.73 11.91 -0.58
N SER A 8 -10.83 11.31 -1.01
CA SER A 8 -12.07 11.24 -0.23
C SER A 8 -12.92 10.06 -0.67
N SER A 9 -13.68 9.48 0.26
CA SER A 9 -14.68 8.46 -0.03
C SER A 9 -15.82 8.96 -0.93
N GLN A 10 -16.05 10.27 -0.97
CA GLN A 10 -17.07 10.90 -1.81
C GLN A 10 -16.64 11.05 -3.27
N ASN A 11 -15.39 10.72 -3.59
CA ASN A 11 -14.77 10.95 -4.90
C ASN A 11 -14.37 9.63 -5.60
N ILE A 12 -14.91 8.51 -5.14
CA ILE A 12 -14.55 7.17 -5.62
C ILE A 12 -15.28 6.84 -6.93
N ALA A 13 -14.53 6.46 -7.95
CA ALA A 13 -15.03 6.02 -9.25
C ALA A 13 -15.33 4.53 -9.34
N GLY A 14 -14.66 3.73 -8.50
CA GLY A 14 -14.81 2.29 -8.46
C GLY A 14 -13.77 1.61 -7.58
N ASP A 15 -13.92 0.29 -7.45
CA ASP A 15 -12.96 -0.55 -6.75
C ASP A 15 -11.78 -0.93 -7.65
N CYS A 16 -10.59 -1.06 -7.06
CA CYS A 16 -9.39 -1.52 -7.76
C CYS A 16 -8.60 -2.61 -7.01
N ASN A 17 -9.18 -3.37 -6.08
CA ASN A 17 -8.44 -4.31 -5.22
C ASN A 17 -7.38 -5.15 -5.95
N LEU A 18 -7.72 -5.70 -7.13
CA LEU A 18 -6.79 -6.48 -7.95
C LEU A 18 -6.00 -5.65 -8.99
N LYS A 19 -6.54 -4.50 -9.42
CA LYS A 19 -5.97 -3.66 -10.50
C LYS A 19 -4.92 -2.66 -9.99
N CYS A 20 -4.99 -2.32 -8.71
CA CYS A 20 -4.06 -1.44 -8.01
C CYS A 20 -3.44 -2.16 -6.81
N ALA A 21 -3.28 -3.48 -6.92
CA ALA A 21 -2.63 -4.29 -5.89
C ALA A 21 -1.19 -3.81 -5.68
N TYR A 22 -0.85 -3.52 -4.42
CA TYR A 22 0.43 -2.95 -4.01
C TYR A 22 1.04 -3.78 -2.88
N SER A 23 2.23 -4.31 -3.16
CA SER A 23 3.02 -5.11 -2.22
C SER A 23 4.39 -4.48 -2.06
N TYR A 24 4.92 -4.52 -0.84
CA TYR A 24 6.16 -3.85 -0.51
C TYR A 24 6.99 -4.63 0.52
N ASP A 25 8.31 -4.59 0.36
CA ASP A 25 9.28 -5.02 1.35
C ASP A 25 10.59 -4.25 1.16
N TYR A 26 10.69 -3.14 1.89
CA TYR A 26 11.84 -2.23 1.82
C TYR A 26 13.00 -2.73 2.68
N HIS A 27 14.23 -2.50 2.22
CA HIS A 27 15.44 -2.82 2.98
C HIS A 27 15.87 -1.65 3.88
N ASN A 28 16.90 -1.88 4.70
CA ASN A 28 17.52 -0.78 5.43
C ASN A 28 18.41 0.02 4.49
N SER A 29 18.38 1.34 4.60
CA SER A 29 19.15 2.26 3.75
C SER A 29 19.89 3.30 4.60
N SER A 30 21.07 3.69 4.15
CA SER A 30 21.70 4.95 4.52
C SER A 30 21.08 6.06 3.70
N ILE A 31 20.70 7.17 4.34
CA ILE A 31 20.00 8.26 3.66
C ILE A 31 20.73 9.59 3.84
N THR A 32 20.80 10.34 2.76
CA THR A 32 21.20 11.75 2.75
C THR A 32 19.93 12.57 2.57
N ALA A 33 19.81 13.67 3.33
CA ALA A 33 18.74 14.63 3.19
C ALA A 33 19.26 15.90 2.54
N ASN A 34 18.52 16.42 1.57
CA ASN A 34 18.78 17.70 0.91
C ASN A 34 17.59 18.64 1.13
N ASN A 35 17.87 19.89 1.50
CA ASN A 35 16.86 20.93 1.52
C ASN A 35 16.68 21.51 0.11
N GLY A 36 15.65 21.08 -0.61
CA GLY A 36 15.30 21.58 -1.94
C GLY A 36 14.62 22.95 -1.93
N GLY A 37 14.48 23.60 -0.78
CA GLY A 37 13.81 24.89 -0.59
C GLY A 37 12.29 24.80 -0.54
N PHE A 38 11.69 23.91 -1.32
CA PHE A 38 10.25 23.61 -1.31
C PHE A 38 9.93 22.23 -0.72
N SER A 39 10.94 21.38 -0.58
CA SER A 39 10.83 20.04 -0.01
C SER A 39 12.13 19.62 0.67
N ILE A 40 12.03 18.64 1.55
CA ILE A 40 13.19 17.84 1.96
C ILE A 40 13.22 16.61 1.05
N ASN A 41 14.32 16.42 0.34
CA ASN A 41 14.51 15.28 -0.56
C ASN A 41 15.47 14.30 0.10
N LEU A 42 15.08 13.03 0.19
CA LEU A 42 15.90 11.97 0.75
C LEU A 42 16.34 11.01 -0.35
N THR A 43 17.60 10.59 -0.28
CA THR A 43 18.08 9.45 -1.05
C THR A 43 17.58 8.14 -0.43
N TYR A 44 17.68 7.08 -1.20
CA TYR A 44 17.45 5.72 -0.73
C TYR A 44 18.38 4.79 -1.52
N ASP A 45 19.08 3.91 -0.83
CA ASP A 45 20.05 3.02 -1.43
C ASP A 45 19.35 2.04 -2.37
N LYS A 46 20.02 1.66 -3.45
CA LYS A 46 19.52 0.63 -4.35
C LYS A 46 19.74 -0.75 -3.72
N ALA A 47 18.72 -1.60 -3.79
CA ALA A 47 18.85 -3.03 -3.49
C ALA A 47 18.90 -3.91 -4.73
N ASN A 48 19.40 -5.13 -4.54
CA ASN A 48 19.39 -6.18 -5.56
C ASN A 48 17.97 -6.73 -5.82
N ILE A 49 17.12 -6.70 -4.80
CA ILE A 49 15.72 -7.11 -4.88
C ILE A 49 14.86 -5.85 -4.92
N SER A 50 13.99 -5.78 -5.92
CA SER A 50 13.02 -4.69 -6.05
C SER A 50 12.06 -4.69 -4.86
N PRO A 51 11.98 -3.60 -4.08
CA PRO A 51 11.20 -3.57 -2.84
C PRO A 51 9.70 -3.41 -3.07
N VAL A 52 9.24 -3.17 -4.30
CA VAL A 52 7.83 -2.88 -4.58
C VAL A 52 7.33 -3.64 -5.80
N ILE A 53 6.15 -4.25 -5.66
CA ILE A 53 5.35 -4.75 -6.77
C ILE A 53 4.03 -3.99 -6.80
N TYR A 54 3.73 -3.36 -7.93
CA TYR A 54 2.45 -2.70 -8.17
C TYR A 54 1.85 -3.15 -9.48
N ASN A 55 0.64 -3.73 -9.42
CA ASN A 55 -0.06 -4.31 -10.56
C ASN A 55 0.89 -5.14 -11.43
N THR A 56 1.51 -6.15 -10.82
CA THR A 56 2.52 -7.07 -11.38
C THR A 56 3.88 -6.47 -11.80
N ASN A 57 4.01 -5.15 -11.88
CA ASN A 57 5.27 -4.49 -12.25
C ASN A 57 6.18 -4.31 -11.03
N LYS A 58 7.48 -4.50 -11.23
CA LYS A 58 8.51 -4.32 -10.20
C LYS A 58 9.08 -2.91 -10.25
N TYR A 59 9.32 -2.34 -9.07
CA TYR A 59 9.76 -0.96 -8.90
C TYR A 59 10.93 -0.84 -7.92
N GLU A 60 11.84 0.08 -8.20
CA GLU A 60 12.88 0.53 -7.28
C GLU A 60 12.58 1.93 -6.76
N VAL A 61 13.01 2.24 -5.54
CA VAL A 61 12.87 3.58 -4.98
C VAL A 61 13.84 4.50 -5.71
N ALA A 62 13.33 5.62 -6.20
CA ALA A 62 14.13 6.63 -6.86
C ALA A 62 14.61 7.70 -5.87
N TYR A 63 13.67 8.27 -5.11
CA TYR A 63 13.91 9.25 -4.06
C TYR A 63 12.62 9.47 -3.27
N ILE A 64 12.75 10.13 -2.12
CA ILE A 64 11.64 10.43 -1.21
C ILE A 64 11.52 11.95 -1.08
N ILE A 65 10.30 12.47 -1.07
CA ILE A 65 10.01 13.89 -0.87
C ILE A 65 9.20 14.05 0.42
N ILE A 66 9.55 15.01 1.25
CA ILE A 66 8.70 15.52 2.32
C ILE A 66 8.30 16.95 1.96
N CYS A 67 7.00 17.22 1.95
CA CYS A 67 6.44 18.52 1.61
C CYS A 67 5.52 19.02 2.74
N CYS A 68 5.40 20.35 2.84
CA CYS A 68 4.57 21.01 3.84
C CYS A 68 3.96 22.28 3.22
N PRO A 69 2.62 22.42 3.12
CA PRO A 69 1.58 21.44 3.48
C PRO A 69 1.51 20.26 2.48
N SER A 70 0.52 19.37 2.63
CA SER A 70 0.30 18.28 1.67
C SER A 70 -0.02 18.81 0.27
N ILE A 71 0.37 18.06 -0.76
CA ILE A 71 0.08 18.45 -2.14
C ILE A 71 -1.27 17.89 -2.63
N HIS A 72 -1.79 16.88 -1.95
CA HIS A 72 -3.17 16.42 -2.07
C HIS A 72 -4.11 17.15 -1.11
N LEU A 73 -5.39 17.18 -1.47
CA LEU A 73 -6.47 17.45 -0.52
C LEU A 73 -6.98 16.14 0.06
N PHE A 74 -7.39 16.19 1.32
CA PHE A 74 -7.99 15.08 2.06
C PHE A 74 -9.33 15.57 2.61
N ASN A 75 -10.43 15.06 2.06
CA ASN A 75 -11.78 15.57 2.34
C ASN A 75 -11.87 17.10 2.17
N GLY A 76 -11.30 17.62 1.08
CA GLY A 76 -11.38 19.02 0.69
C GLY A 76 -10.32 19.94 1.31
N ASN A 77 -9.50 19.45 2.24
CA ASN A 77 -8.50 20.27 2.94
C ASN A 77 -7.09 19.68 2.83
N GLN A 78 -6.05 20.52 2.84
CA GLN A 78 -4.68 20.03 2.97
C GLN A 78 -4.42 19.51 4.40
N THR A 79 -3.56 18.50 4.53
CA THR A 79 -2.98 18.11 5.83
C THR A 79 -1.71 18.91 6.10
N ASN A 80 -1.18 18.78 7.33
CA ASN A 80 -0.03 19.57 7.78
C ASN A 80 1.23 19.34 6.93
N ALA A 81 1.43 18.12 6.45
CA ALA A 81 2.50 17.76 5.54
C ALA A 81 2.13 16.47 4.77
N GLU A 82 3.01 16.02 3.89
CA GLU A 82 2.90 14.74 3.18
C GLU A 82 4.28 14.20 2.83
N ILE A 83 4.47 12.89 2.99
CA ILE A 83 5.65 12.17 2.50
C ILE A 83 5.26 11.42 1.22
N ILE A 84 6.12 11.53 0.20
CA ILE A 84 5.91 10.94 -1.12
C ILE A 84 7.13 10.09 -1.46
N ILE A 85 6.92 8.80 -1.67
CA ILE A 85 7.95 7.86 -2.07
C ILE A 85 7.82 7.67 -3.58
N GLN A 86 8.82 8.10 -4.33
CA GLN A 86 8.83 7.96 -5.78
C GLN A 86 9.57 6.70 -6.19
N HIS A 87 8.96 5.98 -7.12
CA HIS A 87 9.52 4.76 -7.66
C HIS A 87 9.67 4.82 -9.17
N ARG A 88 10.68 4.10 -9.67
CA ARG A 88 10.92 3.87 -11.10
C ARG A 88 10.69 2.39 -11.42
N PRO A 89 10.08 2.07 -12.57
CA PRO A 89 9.93 0.69 -12.99
C PRO A 89 11.30 0.08 -13.29
N VAL A 90 11.49 -1.19 -12.93
CA VAL A 90 12.75 -1.91 -13.15
C VAL A 90 12.98 -2.25 -14.63
N VAL A 91 11.90 -2.51 -15.38
CA VAL A 91 11.98 -2.88 -16.81
C VAL A 91 11.37 -1.79 -17.69
N SER A 92 10.05 -1.62 -17.61
CA SER A 92 9.33 -0.60 -18.38
C SER A 92 8.01 -0.29 -17.69
N GLY A 93 7.43 0.87 -18.00
CA GLY A 93 6.14 1.29 -17.49
C GLY A 93 6.13 2.72 -16.97
N PRO A 94 4.97 3.19 -16.48
CA PRO A 94 4.84 4.45 -15.78
C PRO A 94 5.56 4.43 -14.42
N PRO A 95 6.14 5.55 -13.95
CA PRO A 95 6.56 5.69 -12.55
C PRO A 95 5.40 5.50 -11.57
N LEU A 96 5.72 5.12 -10.34
CA LEU A 96 4.75 4.94 -9.25
C LEU A 96 5.11 5.84 -8.06
N TRP A 97 4.18 6.69 -7.63
CA TRP A 97 4.37 7.55 -6.46
C TRP A 97 3.40 7.14 -5.36
N VAL A 98 3.92 7.04 -4.13
CA VAL A 98 3.14 6.64 -2.94
C VAL A 98 3.10 7.82 -1.97
N GLY A 99 1.93 8.42 -1.78
CA GLY A 99 1.69 9.54 -0.87
C GLY A 99 1.09 9.09 0.46
N ILE A 100 1.64 9.58 1.56
CA ILE A 100 1.12 9.33 2.92
C ILE A 100 0.96 10.68 3.63
N PRO A 101 -0.27 11.04 4.06
CA PRO A 101 -0.50 12.29 4.75
C PRO A 101 0.20 12.32 6.11
N ILE A 102 0.57 13.52 6.54
CA ILE A 102 1.13 13.79 7.86
C ILE A 102 0.22 14.82 8.55
N ILE A 103 -0.15 14.53 9.80
CA ILE A 103 -1.03 15.38 10.62
C ILE A 103 -0.38 15.71 11.96
N ALA A 104 -0.83 16.81 12.57
CA ALA A 104 -0.54 17.09 13.97
C ALA A 104 -1.20 16.01 14.85
N SER A 105 -0.40 15.27 15.60
CA SER A 105 -0.86 14.29 16.60
C SER A 105 0.18 14.15 17.72
N GLY A 106 -0.25 13.68 18.89
CA GLY A 106 0.64 13.26 19.98
C GLY A 106 1.16 11.83 19.83
N ASP A 107 0.74 11.09 18.80
CA ASP A 107 1.13 9.70 18.59
C ASP A 107 2.62 9.55 18.25
N SER A 108 3.27 8.58 18.90
CA SER A 108 4.68 8.25 18.65
C SER A 108 4.79 6.87 17.99
N THR A 109 4.88 6.85 16.66
CA THR A 109 5.17 5.64 15.88
C THR A 109 6.62 5.61 15.39
N SER A 110 7.10 4.48 14.87
CA SER A 110 8.42 4.43 14.22
C SER A 110 8.54 5.45 13.08
N ALA A 111 7.49 5.63 12.27
CA ALA A 111 7.47 6.68 11.23
C ALA A 111 7.58 8.08 11.83
N SER A 112 6.85 8.37 12.91
CA SER A 112 6.86 9.66 13.60
C SER A 112 8.25 10.01 14.14
N THR A 113 8.92 9.05 14.76
CA THR A 113 10.28 9.21 15.30
C THR A 113 11.28 9.45 14.18
N LEU A 114 11.25 8.63 13.13
CA LEU A 114 12.17 8.76 12.00
C LEU A 114 11.99 10.10 11.29
N LEU A 115 10.74 10.54 11.04
CA LEU A 115 10.47 11.86 10.45
C LEU A 115 10.94 12.99 11.34
N SER A 116 10.71 12.92 12.65
CA SER A 116 11.18 13.96 13.58
C SER A 116 12.71 14.06 13.58
N GLN A 117 13.42 12.93 13.50
CA GLN A 117 14.88 12.90 13.39
C GLN A 117 15.36 13.51 12.07
N ILE A 118 14.72 13.18 10.94
CA ILE A 118 15.01 13.76 9.62
C ILE A 118 14.83 15.29 9.68
N ILE A 119 13.68 15.77 10.15
CA ILE A 119 13.35 17.19 10.22
C ILE A 119 14.37 17.92 11.09
N THR A 120 14.66 17.38 12.28
CA THR A 120 15.64 17.97 13.21
C THR A 120 17.02 18.03 12.57
N ALA A 121 17.49 16.94 11.97
CA ALA A 121 18.81 16.89 11.35
C ALA A 121 18.96 17.88 10.20
N VAL A 122 17.95 18.00 9.32
CA VAL A 122 17.97 19.01 8.25
C VAL A 122 17.94 20.42 8.83
N SER A 123 17.07 20.68 9.82
CA SER A 123 16.98 22.02 10.44
C SER A 123 18.27 22.48 11.12
N SER A 124 19.06 21.53 11.64
CA SER A 124 20.31 21.83 12.34
C SER A 124 21.52 21.87 11.41
N ASN A 125 21.56 20.99 10.40
CA ASN A 125 22.78 20.71 9.64
C ASN A 125 22.70 21.08 8.15
N ALA A 126 21.49 21.30 7.62
CA ALA A 126 21.25 21.73 6.24
C ALA A 126 20.03 22.69 6.14
N PRO A 127 19.97 23.78 6.94
CA PRO A 127 18.81 24.65 7.00
C PRO A 127 18.58 25.48 5.73
N ALA A 128 19.61 25.74 4.92
CA ALA A 128 19.48 26.57 3.72
C ALA A 128 19.18 25.75 2.47
N THR A 129 18.49 26.36 1.50
CA THR A 129 18.19 25.73 0.22
C THR A 129 19.47 25.31 -0.51
N GLY A 130 19.50 24.07 -0.99
CA GLY A 130 20.63 23.45 -1.67
C GLY A 130 21.57 22.68 -0.74
N GLU A 131 21.50 22.90 0.58
CA GLU A 131 22.34 22.19 1.54
C GLU A 131 21.91 20.74 1.73
N SER A 132 22.88 19.89 2.07
CA SER A 132 22.67 18.46 2.30
C SER A 132 23.34 18.01 3.58
N THR A 133 22.74 17.03 4.24
CA THR A 133 23.29 16.40 5.44
C THR A 133 23.11 14.88 5.39
N ASN A 134 24.09 14.14 5.88
CA ASN A 134 23.95 12.71 6.08
C ASN A 134 23.16 12.43 7.35
N LEU A 135 22.20 11.53 7.27
CA LEU A 135 21.39 11.15 8.42
C LEU A 135 21.99 9.89 9.05
N ASN A 136 22.52 10.03 10.26
CA ASN A 136 23.04 8.92 11.06
C ASN A 136 21.89 8.15 11.74
N ILE A 137 20.88 7.77 10.97
CA ILE A 137 19.72 7.02 11.45
C ILE A 137 19.98 5.54 11.20
N SER A 138 20.27 4.79 12.26
CA SER A 138 20.46 3.35 12.14
C SER A 138 19.16 2.67 11.70
N ASN A 139 19.27 1.76 10.73
CA ASN A 139 18.15 0.95 10.24
C ASN A 139 16.98 1.77 9.68
N PHE A 140 17.24 2.90 9.01
CA PHE A 140 16.17 3.59 8.28
C PHE A 140 15.55 2.66 7.23
N ASN A 141 14.24 2.46 7.33
CA ASN A 141 13.50 1.52 6.49
C ASN A 141 12.10 2.06 6.16
N LEU A 142 11.77 2.09 4.86
CA LEU A 142 10.48 2.60 4.36
C LEU A 142 9.27 1.74 4.76
N ASN A 143 9.48 0.47 5.17
CA ASN A 143 8.45 -0.38 5.75
C ASN A 143 7.77 0.26 6.97
N ASN A 144 8.47 1.13 7.70
CA ASN A 144 7.91 1.84 8.85
C ASN A 144 6.88 2.90 8.48
N PHE A 145 6.89 3.39 7.24
CA PHE A 145 6.05 4.50 6.78
C PHE A 145 4.76 4.04 6.13
N ILE A 146 4.75 2.85 5.52
CA ILE A 146 3.57 2.34 4.81
C ILE A 146 2.51 1.82 5.80
N PRO A 147 1.27 2.35 5.78
CA PRO A 147 0.18 1.81 6.58
C PRO A 147 -0.26 0.42 6.10
N ALA A 148 0.30 -0.63 6.71
CA ALA A 148 0.03 -2.02 6.33
C ALA A 148 -1.44 -2.40 6.49
N LYS A 149 -2.02 -3.09 5.49
CA LYS A 149 -3.42 -3.56 5.48
C LYS A 149 -4.45 -2.44 5.70
N LYS A 150 -4.09 -1.21 5.34
CA LYS A 150 -5.00 -0.06 5.36
C LYS A 150 -5.46 0.27 3.95
N PRO A 151 -6.72 0.68 3.77
CA PRO A 151 -7.22 1.05 2.46
C PRO A 151 -6.39 2.16 1.81
N LEU A 152 -6.33 2.12 0.48
CA LEU A 152 -5.61 3.10 -0.32
C LEU A 152 -6.45 3.57 -1.50
N TYR A 153 -6.11 4.74 -2.00
CA TYR A 153 -6.69 5.33 -3.21
C TYR A 153 -5.65 5.25 -4.33
N SER A 154 -6.10 5.03 -5.55
CA SER A 154 -5.24 5.02 -6.73
C SER A 154 -5.81 5.85 -7.86
N TYR A 155 -4.94 6.52 -8.58
CA TYR A 155 -5.29 7.25 -9.79
C TYR A 155 -4.06 7.41 -10.68
N THR A 156 -4.27 7.87 -11.91
CA THR A 156 -3.17 8.19 -12.84
C THR A 156 -3.22 9.67 -13.17
N GLN A 157 -2.06 10.33 -13.12
CA GLN A 157 -1.89 11.72 -13.54
C GLN A 157 -0.78 11.81 -14.57
N GLY A 158 -1.15 12.16 -15.80
CA GLY A 158 -0.21 12.07 -16.93
C GLY A 158 0.36 10.64 -17.02
N PRO A 159 1.69 10.47 -17.06
CA PRO A 159 2.31 9.15 -17.10
C PRO A 159 2.58 8.55 -15.71
N ILE A 160 2.15 9.18 -14.61
CA ILE A 160 2.49 8.73 -13.25
C ILE A 160 1.29 8.03 -12.63
N ASN A 161 1.53 6.83 -12.10
CA ASN A 161 0.58 6.15 -11.24
C ASN A 161 0.75 6.60 -9.79
N TRP A 162 -0.36 6.83 -9.12
CA TRP A 162 -0.40 7.23 -7.73
C TRP A 162 -1.09 6.17 -6.87
N ILE A 163 -0.53 5.99 -5.68
CA ILE A 163 -1.17 5.41 -4.52
C ILE A 163 -1.15 6.47 -3.44
N VAL A 164 -2.28 6.74 -2.81
CA VAL A 164 -2.36 7.69 -1.71
C VAL A 164 -3.18 7.09 -0.57
N PHE A 165 -2.63 7.14 0.64
CA PHE A 165 -3.36 6.70 1.84
C PHE A 165 -4.28 7.80 2.34
N GLY A 166 -5.46 7.42 2.83
CA GLY A 166 -6.40 8.37 3.42
C GLY A 166 -5.89 9.00 4.71
N LYS A 167 -6.49 10.14 5.10
CA LYS A 167 -6.11 10.90 6.31
C LYS A 167 -6.23 10.09 7.60
N GLU A 168 -7.13 9.13 7.64
CA GLU A 168 -7.31 8.18 8.76
C GLU A 168 -6.11 7.26 8.99
N ASN A 169 -5.20 7.16 8.02
CA ASN A 169 -3.96 6.39 8.09
C ASN A 169 -2.72 7.30 8.05
N ALA A 170 -2.88 8.58 8.41
CA ALA A 170 -1.81 9.56 8.41
C ALA A 170 -0.75 9.26 9.47
N ILE A 171 0.47 9.73 9.21
CA ILE A 171 1.55 9.74 10.20
C ILE A 171 1.36 10.93 11.13
N GLY A 172 1.34 10.68 12.43
CA GLY A 172 1.30 11.72 13.45
C GLY A 172 2.67 12.35 13.68
N LEU A 173 2.75 13.68 13.73
CA LEU A 173 3.91 14.43 14.19
C LEU A 173 3.51 15.46 15.25
N SER A 174 4.43 15.77 16.16
CA SER A 174 4.25 16.85 17.13
C SER A 174 4.13 18.20 16.42
N GLN A 175 3.43 19.14 17.08
CA GLN A 175 3.30 20.50 16.55
C GLN A 175 4.66 21.18 16.37
N ASP A 176 5.63 20.89 17.24
CA ASP A 176 6.99 21.45 17.16
C ASP A 176 7.77 20.93 15.95
N SER A 177 7.69 19.63 15.65
CA SER A 177 8.28 19.05 14.44
C SER A 177 7.67 19.67 13.17
N LEU A 178 6.35 19.86 13.15
CA LEU A 178 5.65 20.49 12.03
C LEU A 178 6.03 21.98 11.87
N ASN A 179 6.11 22.72 12.97
CA ASN A 179 6.54 24.13 12.97
C ASN A 179 8.00 24.25 12.48
N THR A 180 8.85 23.30 12.84
CA THR A 180 10.24 23.24 12.38
C THR A 180 10.29 22.97 10.89
N LEU A 181 9.55 21.97 10.41
CA LEU A 181 9.46 21.65 8.98
C LEU A 181 8.99 22.86 8.16
N ALA A 182 7.92 23.53 8.58
CA ALA A 182 7.37 24.71 7.90
C ALA A 182 8.32 25.92 7.86
N LYS A 183 9.33 25.97 8.74
CA LYS A 183 10.38 27.00 8.71
C LYS A 183 11.52 26.64 7.76
N VAL A 184 11.80 25.35 7.58
CA VAL A 184 12.92 24.85 6.76
C VAL A 184 12.56 24.86 5.26
N ILE A 185 11.30 24.56 4.92
CA ILE A 185 10.84 24.48 3.53
C ILE A 185 9.63 25.39 3.28
N LYS A 186 9.54 25.88 2.05
CA LYS A 186 8.41 26.68 1.55
C LYS A 186 7.30 25.77 1.01
N PRO A 187 6.04 26.25 0.99
CA PRO A 187 4.94 25.52 0.37
C PRO A 187 5.21 25.15 -1.09
N LEU A 188 5.07 23.87 -1.42
CA LEU A 188 4.97 23.41 -2.80
C LEU A 188 3.59 23.80 -3.37
N PRO A 189 3.51 24.26 -4.63
CA PRO A 189 2.21 24.37 -5.29
C PRO A 189 1.54 23.00 -5.34
N GLY A 190 0.23 22.95 -5.07
CA GLY A 190 -0.54 21.71 -5.05
C GLY A 190 -0.53 20.99 -6.41
N VAL A 191 -0.78 19.69 -6.40
CA VAL A 191 -0.87 18.89 -7.62
C VAL A 191 -2.13 19.29 -8.38
N GLN A 192 -1.95 19.82 -9.59
CA GLN A 192 -3.05 20.16 -10.49
C GLN A 192 -3.82 18.88 -10.88
N ALA A 193 -5.08 18.75 -10.48
CA ALA A 193 -5.91 17.69 -11.02
C ALA A 193 -6.21 17.98 -12.49
N PRO A 194 -6.19 16.95 -13.35
CA PRO A 194 -6.91 17.04 -14.62
C PRO A 194 -8.40 17.32 -14.36
N ALA A 195 -9.12 17.76 -15.40
CA ALA A 195 -10.56 17.97 -15.31
C ALA A 195 -11.26 16.66 -14.85
N GLY A 196 -11.76 16.67 -13.60
CA GLY A 196 -12.46 15.56 -12.95
C GLY A 196 -11.52 14.55 -12.27
N PRO A 197 -11.62 14.33 -10.95
CA PRO A 197 -10.99 13.20 -10.30
C PRO A 197 -11.95 12.00 -10.23
N LEU A 198 -11.48 10.84 -10.68
CA LEU A 198 -12.12 9.54 -10.51
C LEU A 198 -11.10 8.63 -9.82
N VAL A 199 -10.92 8.82 -8.50
CA VAL A 199 -9.99 8.00 -7.73
C VAL A 199 -10.58 6.60 -7.57
N PHE A 200 -9.76 5.57 -7.70
CA PHE A 200 -10.16 4.19 -7.43
C PHE A 200 -9.81 3.81 -6.00
N TYR A 201 -10.61 2.95 -5.40
CA TYR A 201 -10.45 2.55 -4.01
C TYR A 201 -10.02 1.10 -3.89
N ASN A 202 -9.06 0.83 -3.01
CA ASN A 202 -8.62 -0.52 -2.66
C ASN A 202 -8.86 -0.73 -1.17
N ALA A 203 -9.87 -1.54 -0.86
CA ALA A 203 -10.22 -1.90 0.51
C ALA A 203 -9.23 -2.89 1.13
N SER A 204 -8.57 -3.73 0.32
CA SER A 204 -7.56 -4.70 0.79
C SER A 204 -6.27 -4.02 1.26
N GLY A 205 -5.95 -2.86 0.69
CA GLY A 205 -4.81 -2.05 1.07
C GLY A 205 -3.46 -2.61 0.63
N ALA A 206 -2.41 -2.12 1.27
CA ALA A 206 -1.04 -2.52 1.00
C ALA A 206 -0.66 -3.84 1.69
N THR A 207 0.02 -4.73 0.95
CA THR A 207 0.54 -6.00 1.48
C THR A 207 2.01 -5.88 1.83
N LYS A 208 2.37 -6.14 3.09
CA LYS A 208 3.77 -6.26 3.49
C LYS A 208 4.30 -7.64 3.08
N GLY A 209 5.47 -7.66 2.47
CA GLY A 209 6.06 -8.84 1.85
C GLY A 209 5.71 -8.91 0.36
N LEU A 210 6.66 -9.42 -0.43
CA LEU A 210 6.50 -9.57 -1.87
C LEU A 210 5.81 -10.92 -2.17
N ALA A 211 4.47 -10.92 -2.19
CA ALA A 211 3.72 -12.06 -2.68
C ALA A 211 3.92 -12.17 -4.21
N GLY A 212 4.75 -13.11 -4.65
CA GLY A 212 5.09 -13.32 -6.07
C GLY A 212 6.55 -13.64 -6.38
N GLY A 213 7.34 -14.07 -5.39
CA GLY A 213 8.69 -14.57 -5.62
C GLY A 213 8.86 -15.97 -5.05
N ASP A 214 8.60 -17.00 -5.87
CA ASP A 214 9.26 -18.30 -5.72
C ASP A 214 10.75 -18.12 -6.01
N GLN A 215 11.45 -17.41 -5.14
CA GLN A 215 12.91 -17.39 -5.12
C GLN A 215 13.34 -18.26 -3.95
N ILE A 216 13.37 -19.57 -4.22
CA ILE A 216 14.34 -20.44 -3.56
C ILE A 216 15.70 -19.83 -3.88
N TYR A 217 16.29 -19.12 -2.91
CA TYR A 217 17.68 -18.70 -2.99
C TYR A 217 18.52 -19.96 -2.84
N ILE A 218 18.88 -20.61 -3.95
CA ILE A 218 19.92 -21.64 -3.97
C ILE A 218 21.25 -20.88 -3.95
N ASP A 219 21.85 -20.79 -2.78
CA ASP A 219 23.22 -20.32 -2.62
C ASP A 219 24.12 -21.33 -3.33
N CYS A 220 24.63 -21.01 -4.52
CA CYS A 220 25.68 -21.80 -5.16
C CYS A 220 27.00 -21.53 -4.42
N GLN A 221 27.13 -22.07 -3.21
CA GLN A 221 28.43 -22.23 -2.61
C GLN A 221 29.18 -23.33 -3.36
N PRO A 222 30.46 -23.14 -3.71
CA PRO A 222 31.24 -24.19 -4.36
C PRO A 222 31.31 -25.40 -3.43
N VAL A 223 30.84 -26.54 -3.93
CA VAL A 223 31.00 -27.83 -3.24
C VAL A 223 32.48 -28.16 -3.20
N THR A 224 33.11 -28.05 -2.03
CA THR A 224 34.34 -28.76 -1.77
C THR A 224 33.99 -30.25 -1.72
N THR A 225 34.55 -31.01 -2.65
CA THR A 225 34.41 -32.45 -2.76
C THR A 225 34.61 -33.14 -1.40
N SER A 226 33.53 -33.68 -0.84
CA SER A 226 33.56 -34.88 -0.01
C SER A 226 32.15 -35.45 0.06
N ASP A 227 32.05 -36.72 -0.29
CA ASP A 227 30.81 -37.49 -0.44
C ASP A 227 29.92 -37.44 0.80
N GLU A 228 28.64 -37.11 0.61
CA GLU A 228 27.50 -37.70 1.33
C GLU A 228 26.21 -37.29 0.60
N GLN A 229 25.52 -38.27 -0.01
CA GLN A 229 24.20 -38.09 -0.61
C GLN A 229 23.17 -37.82 0.49
N ILE A 230 22.61 -36.62 0.52
CA ILE A 230 21.40 -36.33 1.30
C ILE A 230 20.20 -36.62 0.39
N ASP A 231 19.47 -37.67 0.74
CA ASP A 231 18.24 -38.09 0.09
C ASP A 231 17.17 -36.99 0.19
N VAL A 232 16.67 -36.52 -0.95
CA VAL A 232 15.68 -35.43 -1.00
C VAL A 232 14.31 -36.03 -0.72
N THR A 233 13.86 -35.95 0.53
CA THR A 233 12.46 -36.25 0.84
C THR A 233 11.58 -35.15 0.25
N THR A 234 11.03 -35.41 -0.93
CA THR A 234 9.92 -34.64 -1.52
C THR A 234 8.77 -34.58 -0.53
N SER A 235 8.60 -33.46 0.18
CA SER A 235 7.35 -33.17 0.87
C SER A 235 6.32 -32.79 -0.19
N LYS A 236 5.57 -33.80 -0.66
CA LYS A 236 4.25 -33.55 -1.25
C LYS A 236 3.48 -32.68 -0.26
N SER A 237 3.08 -31.48 -0.66
CA SER A 237 2.02 -30.75 0.03
C SER A 237 0.74 -31.56 -0.14
N SER A 238 0.50 -32.49 0.78
CA SER A 238 -0.83 -32.96 1.08
C SER A 238 -1.52 -31.84 1.85
N THR A 239 -2.50 -31.18 1.24
CA THR A 239 -3.50 -30.43 1.99
C THR A 239 -4.33 -31.43 2.79
N SER A 240 -3.84 -31.82 3.98
CA SER A 240 -4.64 -32.55 4.95
C SER A 240 -5.58 -31.54 5.60
N PHE A 241 -6.85 -31.58 5.20
CA PHE A 241 -7.91 -30.92 5.95
C PHE A 241 -8.05 -31.61 7.30
N ASP A 242 -7.63 -30.94 8.37
CA ASP A 242 -7.83 -31.43 9.72
C ASP A 242 -9.31 -31.28 10.10
N LEU A 243 -10.04 -32.40 10.08
CA LEU A 243 -11.47 -32.48 10.39
C LEU A 243 -11.80 -32.24 11.87
N ASN A 244 -10.79 -32.15 12.74
CA ASN A 244 -10.96 -31.92 14.16
C ASN A 244 -10.67 -30.46 14.57
N ASN A 245 -10.38 -29.58 13.61
CA ASN A 245 -10.16 -28.16 13.90
C ASN A 245 -11.51 -27.43 14.12
N PRO A 246 -11.67 -26.64 15.19
CA PRO A 246 -12.91 -25.91 15.46
C PRO A 246 -13.34 -24.98 14.31
N THR A 247 -12.42 -24.43 13.52
CA THR A 247 -12.77 -23.61 12.35
C THR A 247 -13.25 -24.45 11.16
N THR A 248 -12.72 -25.66 10.96
CA THR A 248 -13.17 -26.55 9.86
C THR A 248 -14.53 -27.14 10.15
N ILE A 249 -14.81 -27.47 11.41
CA ILE A 249 -16.13 -27.89 11.89
C ILE A 249 -17.17 -26.78 11.67
N LEU A 250 -16.84 -25.52 11.99
CA LEU A 250 -17.73 -24.38 11.77
C LEU A 250 -18.07 -24.19 10.28
N ILE A 251 -17.06 -24.29 9.41
CA ILE A 251 -17.25 -24.16 7.95
C ILE A 251 -18.11 -25.31 7.40
N LEU A 252 -17.87 -26.55 7.84
CA LEU A 252 -18.65 -27.70 7.42
C LEU A 252 -20.12 -27.60 7.88
N GLN A 253 -20.35 -27.11 9.09
CA GLN A 253 -21.69 -26.88 9.63
C GLN A 253 -22.45 -25.82 8.83
N ILE A 254 -21.78 -24.74 8.41
CA ILE A 254 -22.38 -23.70 7.54
C ILE A 254 -22.74 -24.29 6.17
N LEU A 255 -21.87 -25.10 5.57
CA LEU A 255 -22.13 -25.71 4.27
C LEU A 255 -23.31 -26.69 4.29
N ILE A 256 -23.40 -27.54 5.32
CA ILE A 256 -24.53 -28.48 5.49
C ILE A 256 -25.85 -27.69 5.68
N SER A 257 -25.82 -26.62 6.48
CA SER A 257 -26.98 -25.75 6.70
C SER A 257 -27.47 -25.11 5.40
N CYS A 258 -26.56 -24.59 4.56
CA CYS A 258 -26.89 -24.03 3.25
C CYS A 258 -27.55 -25.07 2.33
N ILE A 259 -27.02 -26.30 2.26
CA ILE A 259 -27.58 -27.37 1.44
C ILE A 259 -29.01 -27.71 1.89
N LEU A 260 -29.22 -27.82 3.20
CA LEU A 260 -30.52 -28.14 3.78
C LEU A 260 -31.55 -27.03 3.51
N PHE A 261 -31.12 -25.76 3.57
CA PHE A 261 -31.94 -24.61 3.21
C PHE A 261 -32.33 -24.62 1.71
N PHE A 262 -31.39 -24.93 0.81
CA PHE A 262 -31.71 -25.05 -0.61
C PHE A 262 -32.68 -26.19 -0.90
N LEU A 263 -32.55 -27.35 -0.25
CA LEU A 263 -33.48 -28.46 -0.39
C LEU A 263 -34.88 -28.09 0.10
N LEU A 264 -34.98 -27.34 1.20
CA LEU A 264 -36.25 -26.84 1.72
C LEU A 264 -36.91 -25.86 0.74
N LEU A 265 -36.15 -24.91 0.17
CA LEU A 265 -36.65 -24.01 -0.87
C LEU A 265 -37.12 -24.76 -2.12
N PHE A 266 -36.40 -25.81 -2.51
CA PHE A 266 -36.76 -26.64 -3.66
C PHE A 266 -38.03 -27.45 -3.40
N GLY A 267 -38.18 -28.00 -2.20
CA GLY A 267 -39.39 -28.71 -1.75
C GLY A 267 -40.61 -27.79 -1.72
N ILE A 268 -40.47 -26.58 -1.20
CA ILE A 268 -41.53 -25.56 -1.22
C ILE A 268 -41.89 -25.19 -2.66
N HIS A 269 -40.90 -24.97 -3.53
CA HIS A 269 -41.13 -24.67 -4.94
C HIS A 269 -41.91 -25.79 -5.64
N TYR A 270 -41.53 -27.05 -5.43
CA TYR A 270 -42.24 -28.19 -6.01
C TYR A 270 -43.64 -28.38 -5.41
N GLY A 271 -43.80 -28.19 -4.10
CA GLY A 271 -45.11 -28.24 -3.42
C GLY A 271 -46.05 -27.15 -3.90
N LEU A 272 -45.57 -25.91 -4.04
CA LEU A 272 -46.34 -24.80 -4.60
C LEU A 272 -46.74 -25.07 -6.05
N LYS A 273 -45.84 -25.62 -6.87
CA LYS A 273 -46.15 -26.02 -8.25
C LYS A 273 -47.24 -27.10 -8.31
N TYR A 274 -47.22 -28.06 -7.38
CA TYR A 274 -48.20 -29.15 -7.30
C TYR A 274 -49.58 -28.66 -6.85
N ILE A 275 -49.64 -27.72 -5.90
CA ILE A 275 -50.91 -27.22 -5.33
C ILE A 275 -51.54 -26.13 -6.20
N SER A 276 -50.74 -25.25 -6.80
CA SER A 276 -51.27 -24.04 -7.43
C SER A 276 -51.59 -24.17 -8.93
N ASN A 277 -51.04 -25.14 -9.66
CA ASN A 277 -51.06 -25.12 -11.15
C ASN A 277 -50.60 -23.75 -11.74
N VAL A 278 -49.87 -22.94 -10.95
CA VAL A 278 -49.31 -21.66 -11.36
C VAL A 278 -47.82 -21.86 -11.61
N ASN A 279 -47.38 -21.55 -12.82
CA ASN A 279 -45.96 -21.53 -13.16
C ASN A 279 -45.29 -20.30 -12.54
N ILE A 280 -44.76 -20.44 -11.33
CA ILE A 280 -43.88 -19.42 -10.74
C ILE A 280 -42.48 -19.63 -11.32
N ALA A 281 -42.07 -18.72 -12.20
CA ALA A 281 -40.73 -18.74 -12.78
C ALA A 281 -39.68 -18.28 -11.77
N LEU A 282 -38.61 -19.05 -11.58
CA LEU A 282 -37.47 -18.65 -10.78
C LEU A 282 -36.80 -17.41 -11.40
N PRO A 283 -36.33 -16.45 -10.59
CA PRO A 283 -35.58 -15.29 -11.08
C PRO A 283 -34.32 -15.78 -11.80
N LYS A 284 -34.20 -15.39 -13.08
CA LYS A 284 -33.01 -15.68 -13.87
C LYS A 284 -31.83 -14.93 -13.23
N MET A 285 -30.80 -15.67 -12.82
CA MET A 285 -29.51 -15.06 -12.49
C MET A 285 -29.04 -14.28 -13.72
N GLY A 286 -28.95 -12.96 -13.58
CA GLY A 286 -28.47 -12.09 -14.63
C GLY A 286 -27.04 -12.49 -15.00
N LYS A 287 -26.83 -12.79 -16.29
CA LYS A 287 -25.48 -12.81 -16.85
C LYS A 287 -24.99 -11.37 -16.85
N THR A 288 -24.09 -11.04 -15.94
CA THR A 288 -23.27 -9.83 -16.04
C THR A 288 -22.32 -10.02 -17.23
N SER A 289 -22.55 -9.22 -18.27
CA SER A 289 -21.57 -8.97 -19.34
C SER A 289 -20.44 -8.09 -18.83
#